data_AF-A0A397A4F3-F1
#
_entry.id   AF-A0A397A4F3-F1
#
_cell.length_a   1.000
_cell.length_b   1.000
_cell.length_c   1.000
_cell.angle_alpha   90.00
_cell.angle_beta   90.00
_cell.angle_gamma   90.00
#
_symmetry.space_group_name_H-M   'P 1'
#
loop_
_entity.id
_entity.type
_entity.pdbx_description
1 polymer ?
#
loop_
_entity_poly.entity_id
_entity_poly.type
_entity_poly.pdbx_seq_one_letter_code
_entity_poly.pdbx_strand_id
1 'polypeptide(L)'
;MVVRDGRIGSVTVEDNQRVWELKKMIKDANPISIDAKDIELYPAKTEDGKWLTMEGNDVKMLKNGLLHETIKNIMQHGNAMDPTYPVGDAAFSVVPNDGAVGDIHVLVDLPAHRETEFVVNG
;
A
#
# COMPACT_ATOMS: atom_id res chain seq x y z
N MET A 1 -6.64 -2.13 2.78
CA MET A 1 -5.46 -1.88 1.92
C MET A 1 -5.92 -1.72 0.48
N VAL A 2 -5.14 -1.02 -0.34
CA VAL A 2 -5.33 -0.96 -1.80
C VAL A 2 -4.09 -1.53 -2.48
N VAL A 3 -4.32 -2.45 -3.41
CA VAL A 3 -3.30 -3.05 -4.27
C VAL A 3 -3.09 -2.15 -5.48
N ARG A 4 -1.86 -2.06 -6.00
CA ARG A 4 -1.50 -1.23 -7.16
C ARG A 4 -2.43 -1.36 -8.37
N ASP A 5 -3.03 -2.53 -8.59
CA ASP A 5 -4.00 -2.77 -9.66
C ASP A 5 -5.43 -2.31 -9.33
N GLY A 6 -5.60 -1.55 -8.25
CA GLY A 6 -6.87 -1.00 -7.83
C GLY A 6 -7.70 -1.92 -6.93
N ARG A 7 -7.27 -3.17 -6.69
CA ARG A 7 -8.04 -4.09 -5.85
C ARG A 7 -8.02 -3.67 -4.39
N ILE A 8 -9.16 -3.87 -3.73
CA ILE A 8 -9.32 -3.63 -2.29
C ILE A 8 -9.27 -4.96 -1.57
N GLY A 9 -8.50 -5.02 -0.50
CA GLY A 9 -8.45 -6.17 0.40
C GLY A 9 -8.41 -5.76 1.87
N SER A 10 -8.72 -6.73 2.72
CA SER A 10 -8.58 -6.63 4.17
C SER A 10 -7.83 -7.84 4.71
N VAL A 11 -7.00 -7.60 5.72
CA VAL A 11 -6.33 -8.61 6.52
C VAL A 11 -6.36 -8.13 7.96
N THR A 12 -6.56 -9.04 8.91
CA THR A 12 -6.45 -8.73 10.34
C THR A 12 -5.02 -8.98 10.77
N VAL A 13 -4.41 -7.98 11.39
CA VAL A 13 -3.02 -8.00 11.85
C VAL A 13 -2.96 -7.40 13.25
N GLU A 14 -2.10 -7.95 14.11
CA GLU A 14 -1.80 -7.38 15.43
C GLU A 14 -0.64 -6.38 15.32
N ASP A 15 -0.64 -5.33 16.14
CA ASP A 15 0.37 -4.27 16.10
C ASP A 15 1.82 -4.77 16.27
N ASN A 16 2.00 -5.86 17.04
CA ASN A 16 3.31 -6.48 17.30
C ASN A 16 3.80 -7.38 16.15
N GLN A 17 2.94 -7.75 15.20
CA GLN A 17 3.32 -8.57 14.06
C GLN A 17 4.26 -7.79 13.15
N ARG A 18 5.19 -8.51 12.53
CA ARG A 18 6.19 -7.90 11.66
C ARG A 18 5.60 -7.61 10.29
N VAL A 19 6.15 -6.60 9.63
CA VAL A 19 5.76 -6.25 8.26
C VAL A 19 5.95 -7.42 7.29
N TRP A 20 6.95 -8.29 7.48
CA TRP A 20 7.08 -9.51 6.66
C TRP A 20 5.94 -10.51 6.87
N GLU A 21 5.34 -10.57 8.07
CA GLU A 21 4.16 -11.41 8.35
C GLU A 21 2.95 -10.85 7.64
N LEU A 22 2.76 -9.53 7.68
CA LEU A 22 1.70 -8.84 6.92
C LEU A 22 1.83 -9.11 5.41
N LYS A 23 3.04 -9.06 4.83
CA LYS A 23 3.26 -9.41 3.42
C LYS A 23 2.82 -10.84 3.10
N LYS A 24 3.10 -11.81 3.97
CA LYS A 24 2.64 -13.21 3.80
C LYS A 24 1.12 -13.32 3.87
N MET A 25 0.49 -12.65 4.85
CA MET A 25 -0.97 -12.62 4.97
C MET A 25 -1.64 -12.05 3.72
N ILE A 26 -1.10 -10.96 3.16
CA ILE A 26 -1.60 -10.36 1.93
C ILE A 26 -1.49 -11.33 0.75
N LYS A 27 -0.35 -12.00 0.61
CA LYS A 27 -0.17 -13.05 -0.40
C LYS A 27 -1.18 -14.19 -0.21
N ASP A 28 -1.39 -14.66 1.01
CA ASP A 28 -2.25 -15.83 1.24
C ASP A 28 -3.74 -15.49 1.13
N ALA A 29 -4.11 -14.23 1.40
CA ALA A 29 -5.48 -13.73 1.27
C ALA A 29 -5.89 -13.38 -0.16
N ASN A 30 -4.94 -13.29 -1.10
CA ASN A 30 -5.20 -12.89 -2.47
C ASN A 30 -4.58 -13.89 -3.46
N PRO A 31 -5.24 -14.24 -4.58
CA PRO A 31 -4.70 -15.16 -5.57
C PRO A 31 -3.62 -14.50 -6.44
N ILE A 32 -2.55 -13.99 -5.82
CA ILE A 32 -1.45 -13.25 -6.46
C ILE A 32 -0.26 -14.18 -6.57
N SER A 33 0.24 -14.38 -7.80
CA SER A 33 1.39 -15.26 -8.09
C SER A 33 2.74 -14.58 -7.82
N ILE A 34 2.86 -13.84 -6.72
CA ILE A 34 4.06 -13.09 -6.34
C ILE A 34 4.53 -13.59 -4.98
N ASP A 35 5.85 -13.76 -4.80
CA ASP A 35 6.41 -14.13 -3.52
C ASP A 35 6.21 -12.98 -2.51
N ALA A 36 5.89 -13.32 -1.25
CA ALA A 36 5.68 -12.30 -0.22
C ALA A 36 6.88 -11.38 0.00
N LYS A 37 8.12 -11.84 -0.28
CA LYS A 37 9.34 -11.04 -0.21
C LYS A 37 9.37 -9.90 -1.23
N ASP A 38 8.69 -10.08 -2.37
CA ASP A 38 8.68 -9.16 -3.50
C ASP A 38 7.53 -8.14 -3.38
N ILE A 39 6.63 -8.32 -2.41
CA ILE A 39 5.60 -7.34 -2.06
C ILE A 39 6.26 -6.19 -1.31
N GLU A 40 6.00 -4.95 -1.72
CA GLU A 40 6.38 -3.76 -0.96
C GLU A 40 5.12 -3.10 -0.38
N LEU A 41 5.24 -2.64 0.86
CA LEU A 41 4.14 -2.01 1.60
C LEU A 41 4.55 -0.59 1.94
N TYR A 42 3.62 0.34 1.76
CA TYR A 42 3.82 1.75 2.02
C TYR A 42 2.68 2.25 2.92
N PRO A 43 2.94 3.04 3.97
CA PRO A 43 1.87 3.71 4.69
C PRO A 43 1.08 4.57 3.71
N ALA A 44 -0.25 4.44 3.69
CA ALA A 44 -1.10 5.19 2.77
C ALA A 44 -1.34 6.63 3.27
N LYS A 45 -0.24 7.34 3.54
CA LYS A 45 -0.19 8.64 4.16
C LYS A 45 0.57 9.61 3.25
N THR A 46 -0.01 10.76 2.99
CA THR A 46 0.63 11.84 2.24
C THR A 46 1.78 12.47 3.04
N GLU A 47 2.63 13.25 2.37
CA GLU A 47 3.76 13.94 3.02
C GLU A 47 3.33 14.92 4.12
N ASP A 48 2.14 15.52 4.00
CA ASP A 48 1.54 16.38 5.04
C ASP A 48 0.92 15.58 6.19
N GLY A 49 1.05 14.26 6.17
CA GLY A 49 0.66 13.37 7.23
C GLY A 49 -0.83 13.01 7.25
N LYS A 50 -1.56 13.18 6.15
CA LYS A 50 -2.98 12.81 6.04
C LYS A 50 -3.15 11.41 5.45
N TRP A 51 -4.14 10.68 5.92
CA TRP A 51 -4.50 9.39 5.35
C TRP A 51 -5.20 9.54 4.01
N LEU A 52 -4.86 8.65 3.08
CA LEU A 52 -5.67 8.46 1.88
C LEU A 52 -7.01 7.83 2.28
N THR A 53 -8.07 8.35 1.69
CA THR A 53 -9.43 7.84 1.90
C THR A 53 -9.93 7.14 0.65
N MET A 54 -10.77 6.12 0.81
CA MET A 54 -11.39 5.41 -0.33
C MET A 54 -12.15 6.33 -1.31
N GLU A 55 -12.63 7.47 -0.81
CA GLU A 55 -13.35 8.49 -1.59
C GLU A 55 -12.45 9.54 -2.23
N GLY A 56 -11.17 9.58 -1.86
CA GLY A 56 -10.18 10.49 -2.42
C GLY A 56 -9.94 10.25 -3.90
N ASN A 57 -9.70 11.34 -4.65
CA ASN A 57 -9.45 11.27 -6.09
C ASN A 57 -8.23 10.41 -6.43
N ASP A 58 -7.16 10.49 -5.65
CA ASP A 58 -5.95 9.69 -5.86
C ASP A 58 -6.25 8.18 -5.84
N VAL A 59 -7.10 7.73 -4.91
CA VAL A 59 -7.49 6.33 -4.78
C VAL A 59 -8.45 5.92 -5.89
N LYS A 60 -9.39 6.80 -6.26
CA LYS A 60 -10.30 6.57 -7.41
C LYS A 60 -9.51 6.42 -8.71
N MET A 61 -8.46 7.20 -8.90
CA MET A 61 -7.56 7.07 -10.06
C MET A 61 -6.78 5.77 -10.01
N LEU A 62 -6.23 5.39 -8.85
CA LEU A 62 -5.53 4.12 -8.67
C LEU A 62 -6.43 2.92 -8.97
N LYS A 63 -7.71 2.96 -8.55
CA LYS A 63 -8.73 1.96 -8.89
C LYS A 63 -8.98 1.81 -10.39
N ASN A 64 -8.75 2.87 -11.16
CA ASN A 64 -8.86 2.88 -12.62
C ASN A 64 -7.52 2.58 -13.32
N GLY A 65 -6.51 2.14 -12.57
CA GLY A 65 -5.17 1.82 -13.10
C GLY A 65 -4.32 3.05 -13.42
N LEU A 66 -4.69 4.23 -12.93
CA LEU A 66 -3.96 5.49 -13.15
C LEU A 66 -3.15 5.85 -11.92
N LEU A 67 -1.85 6.10 -12.10
CA LEU A 67 -0.95 6.44 -11.01
C LEU A 67 -0.73 7.96 -10.91
N HIS A 68 -1.45 8.60 -9.99
CA HIS A 68 -1.31 10.03 -9.71
C HIS A 68 -0.02 10.34 -8.93
N GLU A 69 0.49 11.58 -9.02
CA GLU A 69 1.75 12.01 -8.41
C GLU A 69 1.78 11.77 -6.90
N THR A 70 0.67 12.02 -6.20
CA THR A 70 0.52 11.70 -4.77
C THR A 70 0.88 10.26 -4.45
N ILE A 71 0.35 9.30 -5.23
CA ILE A 71 0.61 7.88 -5.02
C ILE A 71 2.06 7.54 -5.36
N LYS A 72 2.63 8.14 -6.42
CA LYS A 72 4.05 7.97 -6.79
C LYS A 72 4.98 8.40 -5.66
N ASN A 73 4.69 9.53 -5.02
CA ASN A 73 5.50 10.05 -3.92
C ASN A 73 5.45 9.13 -2.69
N ILE A 74 4.27 8.59 -2.39
CA ILE A 74 4.12 7.61 -1.30
C ILE A 74 4.91 6.33 -1.60
N MET A 75 4.90 5.85 -2.86
CA MET A 75 5.56 4.61 -3.27
C MET A 75 7.07 4.74 -3.56
N GLN A 76 7.71 5.85 -3.19
CA GLN A 76 9.16 5.97 -3.33
C GLN A 76 9.88 5.03 -2.36
N HIS A 77 10.99 4.41 -2.78
CA HIS A 77 11.71 3.39 -1.99
C HIS A 77 12.06 3.79 -0.54
N GLY A 78 12.27 5.08 -0.26
CA GLY A 78 12.53 5.58 1.10
C GLY A 78 11.35 5.47 2.07
N ASN A 79 10.13 5.27 1.54
CA ASN A 79 8.88 5.20 2.31
C ASN A 79 8.38 3.77 2.50
N ALA A 80 9.09 2.76 1.97
CA ALA A 80 8.71 1.37 2.12
C ALA A 80 8.84 0.94 3.59
N MET A 81 7.84 0.21 4.09
CA MET A 81 7.86 -0.33 5.44
C MET A 81 8.97 -1.37 5.58
N ASP A 82 9.86 -1.20 6.56
CA ASP A 82 10.91 -2.16 6.86
C ASP A 82 10.29 -3.50 7.28
N PRO A 83 10.60 -4.63 6.60
CA PRO A 83 10.04 -5.94 6.91
C PRO A 83 10.24 -6.40 8.36
N THR A 84 11.31 -5.94 9.02
CA THR A 84 11.73 -6.34 10.37
C THR A 84 11.02 -5.57 11.49
N TYR A 85 10.36 -4.46 11.15
CA TYR A 85 9.67 -3.61 12.10
C TYR A 85 8.26 -4.14 12.39
N PRO A 86 7.70 -3.86 13.59
CA PRO A 86 6.30 -4.16 13.88
C PRO A 86 5.37 -3.30 13.03
N VAL A 87 4.18 -3.80 12.68
CA VAL A 87 3.20 -3.04 11.89
C VAL A 87 2.74 -1.80 12.65
N GLY A 88 2.57 -1.90 13.97
CA GLY A 88 2.23 -0.78 14.85
C GLY A 88 3.40 0.16 15.17
N ASP A 89 4.53 0.08 14.47
CA ASP A 89 5.65 1.00 14.70
C ASP A 89 5.24 2.46 14.44
N ALA A 90 5.66 3.35 15.34
CA ALA A 90 5.38 4.77 15.23
C ALA A 90 5.93 5.39 13.94
N ALA A 91 7.01 4.82 13.37
CA ALA A 91 7.57 5.23 12.09
C ALA A 91 6.58 5.08 10.93
N PHE A 92 5.69 4.08 11.00
CA PHE A 92 4.65 3.88 9.99
C PHE A 92 3.35 4.58 10.36
N SER A 93 3.09 4.70 11.67
CA SER A 93 1.87 5.29 12.22
C SER A 93 0.60 4.76 11.55
N VAL A 94 0.53 3.50 11.08
CA VAL A 94 -0.58 2.96 10.26
C VAL A 94 -1.95 2.94 10.94
N VAL A 95 -2.02 3.29 12.22
CA VAL A 95 -3.25 3.43 13.00
C VAL A 95 -3.76 4.88 12.87
N PRO A 96 -4.92 5.11 12.23
CA PRO A 96 -5.55 6.41 12.18
C PRO A 96 -6.02 6.80 13.57
N ASN A 97 -5.63 7.98 14.04
CA ASN A 97 -6.13 8.52 15.31
C ASN A 97 -7.55 9.09 15.21
N ASP A 98 -8.14 9.14 14.01
CA ASP A 98 -9.35 9.89 13.72
C ASP A 98 -10.60 9.04 13.42
N GLY A 99 -10.49 7.71 13.44
CA GLY A 99 -11.64 6.80 13.32
C GLY A 99 -12.46 7.01 12.05
N ALA A 100 -11.81 7.42 10.96
CA ALA A 100 -12.48 7.79 9.73
C ALA A 100 -13.11 6.56 9.04
N VAL A 101 -14.39 6.68 8.71
CA VAL A 101 -15.09 5.64 7.95
C VAL A 101 -14.61 5.70 6.50
N GLY A 102 -13.64 4.85 6.11
CA GLY A 102 -13.12 4.80 4.73
C GLY A 102 -11.63 4.44 4.56
N ASP A 103 -11.03 3.78 5.55
CA ASP A 103 -9.56 3.81 5.72
C ASP A 103 -8.76 2.89 4.80
N ILE A 104 -7.67 3.47 4.30
CA ILE A 104 -6.56 2.75 3.66
C ILE A 104 -5.36 2.94 4.59
N HIS A 105 -4.84 1.85 5.13
CA HIS A 105 -3.70 1.88 6.05
C HIS A 105 -2.37 1.65 5.32
N VAL A 106 -2.41 0.86 4.25
CA VAL A 106 -1.24 0.55 3.43
C VAL A 106 -1.60 0.49 1.95
N LEU A 107 -0.67 0.96 1.12
CA LEU A 107 -0.60 0.66 -0.31
C LEU A 107 0.29 -0.57 -0.53
N VAL A 108 -0.14 -1.46 -1.41
CA VAL A 108 0.58 -2.69 -1.76
C VAL A 108 1.13 -2.56 -3.17
N ASP A 109 2.46 -2.47 -3.31
CA ASP A 109 3.13 -2.55 -4.61
C ASP A 109 3.50 -3.99 -4.93
N LEU A 110 3.30 -4.34 -6.20
CA LEU A 110 3.51 -5.66 -6.75
C LEU A 110 4.43 -5.53 -7.98
N PRO A 111 5.65 -6.09 -7.97
CA PRO A 111 6.64 -5.84 -9.02
C PRO A 111 6.21 -6.33 -10.40
N ALA A 112 5.35 -7.35 -10.52
CA ALA A 112 4.80 -7.79 -11.80
C ALA A 112 3.95 -6.70 -12.52
N HIS A 113 3.54 -5.66 -11.80
CA HIS A 113 2.79 -4.52 -12.34
C HIS A 113 3.67 -3.29 -12.62
N ARG A 114 5.00 -3.39 -12.45
CA ARG A 114 5.96 -2.32 -12.79
C ARG A 114 6.19 -2.19 -14.30
N GLU A 115 5.94 -3.24 -15.08
CA GLU A 115 6.25 -3.28 -16.52
C GLU A 115 5.17 -2.72 -17.45
N THR A 116 3.98 -2.35 -16.95
CA THR A 116 2.88 -1.87 -17.82
C THR A 116 2.90 -0.37 -18.13
N GLU A 117 3.88 0.40 -17.66
CA GLU A 117 4.04 1.82 -18.02
C GLU A 117 5.37 2.09 -18.74
N PHE A 118 5.47 1.71 -20.02
CA PHE A 118 6.14 2.53 -21.06
C PHE A 118 5.57 2.13 -22.44
N VAL A 119 4.45 2.73 -22.84
CA VAL A 119 4.21 2.93 -24.28
C VAL A 119 5.12 4.08 -24.70
N VAL A 120 6.25 3.73 -25.31
CA VAL A 120 7.06 4.67 -26.08
C VAL A 120 6.22 5.08 -27.28
N ASN A 121 5.67 6.29 -27.28
CA ASN A 121 5.25 6.93 -28.52
C ASN A 121 6.40 7.82 -28.99
N GLY A 122 7.10 7.34 -30.02
CA GLY A 122 8.09 8.11 -30.76
C GLY A 122 7.48 9.11 -31.72
#